data_AF-A0A101EDN3-F1
#
_entry.id   AF-A0A101EDN3-F1
#
_cell.length_a   1.000
_cell.length_b   1.000
_cell.length_c   1.000
_cell.angle_alpha   90.00
_cell.angle_beta   90.00
_cell.angle_gamma   90.00
#
_symmetry.space_group_name_H-M   'P 1'
#
loop_
_entity.id
_entity.type
_entity.pdbx_description
1 polymer ?
#
loop_
_entity_poly.entity_id
_entity_poly.type
_entity_poly.pdbx_seq_one_letter_code
_entity_poly.pdbx_strand_id
1 'polypeptide(L)'
;MKIEYYPHVMHIASQVEGDLRDDKTLIDVLKATFPAGTVTGAPKVRAMELINDLEKEARGPYAGAVGYLGFHGNMEMCISIRTIYFFNDRFHIQTGAGIVSDSKPETEYEETLHKARGLFKAVKRVIENRHHKQPLTKIKEG
;
A
#
# COMPACT_ATOMS: atom_id res chain seq x y z
N MET A 1 6.15 19.20 -10.03
CA MET A 1 6.18 17.83 -10.58
C MET A 1 7.64 17.48 -10.87
N LYS A 2 8.19 16.46 -10.20
CA LYS A 2 9.57 15.97 -10.33
C LYS A 2 9.56 14.47 -10.62
N ILE A 3 10.60 13.95 -11.28
CA ILE A 3 10.80 12.51 -11.48
C ILE A 3 11.70 11.98 -10.36
N GLU A 4 11.22 10.96 -9.65
CA GLU A 4 12.01 10.22 -8.65
C GLU A 4 12.40 8.85 -9.19
N TYR A 5 13.68 8.51 -9.07
CA TYR A 5 14.23 7.24 -9.54
C TYR A 5 14.42 6.25 -8.39
N TYR A 6 13.83 5.06 -8.53
CA TYR A 6 14.05 3.90 -7.66
C TYR A 6 14.72 2.78 -8.47
N PRO A 7 15.28 1.73 -7.83
CA PRO A 7 16.05 0.69 -8.53
C PRO A 7 15.33 0.00 -9.69
N HIS A 8 14.00 -0.04 -9.68
CA HIS A 8 13.20 -0.78 -10.67
C HIS A 8 12.04 0.02 -11.27
N VAL A 9 11.77 1.24 -10.79
CA VAL A 9 10.65 2.08 -11.24
C VAL A 9 11.01 3.56 -11.10
N MET A 10 10.33 4.42 -11.85
CA MET A 10 10.34 5.87 -11.63
C MET A 10 8.94 6.33 -11.23
N HIS A 11 8.86 7.30 -10.33
CA HIS A 11 7.58 7.90 -9.94
C HIS A 11 7.56 9.37 -10.34
N ILE A 12 6.40 9.85 -10.79
CA ILE A 12 6.16 11.29 -10.88
C ILE A 12 5.63 11.76 -9.53
N ALA A 13 6.41 12.58 -8.86
CA ALA A 13 6.11 13.07 -7.52
C ALA A 13 5.82 14.57 -7.52
N SER A 14 4.94 14.97 -6.62
CA SER A 14 4.74 16.37 -6.23
C SER A 14 4.62 16.44 -4.72
N GLN A 15 5.13 17.52 -4.14
CA GLN A 15 5.12 17.79 -2.71
C GLN A 15 4.12 18.89 -2.43
N VAL A 16 3.28 18.68 -1.43
CA VAL A 16 2.27 19.62 -0.95
C VAL A 16 2.53 19.85 0.53
N GLU A 17 2.63 21.10 0.93
CA GLU A 17 2.95 21.54 2.29
C GLU A 17 1.95 22.62 2.72
N GLY A 18 1.83 22.81 4.03
CA GLY A 18 1.04 23.88 4.62
C GLY A 18 1.25 23.96 6.12
N ASP A 19 0.93 25.12 6.68
CA ASP A 19 1.03 25.35 8.12
C ASP A 19 -0.18 24.74 8.85
N LEU A 20 0.09 24.02 9.93
CA LEU A 20 -0.95 23.45 10.78
C LEU A 20 -1.65 24.60 11.52
N ARG A 21 -2.99 24.61 11.48
CA ARG A 21 -3.79 25.56 12.26
C ARG A 21 -3.57 25.35 13.77
N ASP A 22 -3.58 26.44 14.52
CA ASP A 22 -3.40 26.44 15.98
C ASP A 22 -4.42 25.57 16.74
N ASP A 23 -5.61 25.34 16.16
CA ASP A 23 -6.69 24.53 16.72
C ASP A 23 -6.65 23.05 16.29
N LYS A 24 -5.56 22.58 15.69
CA LYS A 24 -5.43 21.23 15.13
C LYS A 24 -4.19 20.50 15.63
N THR A 25 -4.29 19.18 15.63
CA THR A 25 -3.23 18.25 16.02
C THR A 25 -2.74 17.44 14.83
N LEU A 26 -1.59 16.78 14.97
CA LEU A 26 -1.06 15.84 13.97
C LEU A 26 -2.04 14.69 13.70
N ILE A 27 -2.82 14.27 14.69
CA ILE A 27 -3.85 13.24 14.52
C ILE A 27 -5.00 13.75 13.65
N ASP A 28 -5.35 15.03 13.74
CA ASP A 28 -6.36 15.63 12.85
C ASP A 28 -5.87 15.65 11.39
N VAL A 29 -4.58 15.93 11.17
CA VAL A 29 -3.94 15.84 9.84
C VAL A 29 -4.02 14.41 9.31
N LEU A 30 -3.67 13.42 10.12
CA LEU A 30 -3.77 12.01 9.72
C LEU A 30 -5.22 11.65 9.37
N LYS A 31 -6.20 11.98 10.21
CA LYS A 31 -7.62 11.71 9.95
C LYS A 31 -8.14 12.37 8.67
N ALA A 32 -7.73 13.61 8.40
CA ALA A 32 -8.17 14.35 7.22
C ALA A 32 -7.56 13.80 5.91
N THR A 33 -6.32 13.32 5.98
CA THR A 33 -5.57 12.86 4.80
C THR A 33 -5.73 11.36 4.54
N PHE A 34 -6.03 10.57 5.57
CA PHE A 34 -6.18 9.12 5.49
C PHE A 34 -7.55 8.68 4.91
N PRO A 35 -7.61 7.54 4.19
CA PRO A 35 -6.49 6.88 3.52
C PRO A 35 -5.98 7.72 2.34
N ALA A 36 -4.77 7.42 1.86
CA ALA A 36 -4.14 8.18 0.78
C ALA A 36 -4.95 8.07 -0.53
N GLY A 37 -5.01 9.20 -1.26
CA GLY A 37 -5.72 9.26 -2.55
C GLY A 37 -5.16 8.32 -3.62
N THR A 38 -3.85 8.07 -3.58
CA THR A 38 -3.13 7.22 -4.55
C THR A 38 -3.50 5.74 -4.49
N VAL A 39 -4.10 5.29 -3.38
CA VAL A 39 -4.51 3.89 -3.15
C VAL A 39 -6.02 3.74 -3.00
N THR A 40 -6.76 4.84 -3.20
CA THR A 40 -8.22 4.86 -3.20
C THR A 40 -8.72 5.35 -4.55
N GLY A 41 -8.70 6.66 -4.78
CA GLY A 41 -9.12 7.30 -6.01
C GLY A 41 -9.71 8.68 -5.76
N ALA A 42 -10.37 9.22 -6.77
CA ALA A 42 -11.03 10.52 -6.72
C ALA A 42 -12.40 10.46 -7.43
N PRO A 43 -13.49 10.94 -6.80
CA PRO A 43 -13.62 11.41 -5.42
C PRO A 43 -13.39 10.30 -4.37
N LYS A 44 -12.66 10.59 -3.28
CA LYS A 44 -12.14 9.58 -2.32
C LYS A 44 -13.22 8.66 -1.77
N VAL A 45 -14.31 9.23 -1.24
CA VAL A 45 -15.40 8.43 -0.61
C VAL A 45 -16.04 7.50 -1.64
N ARG A 46 -16.37 8.02 -2.83
CA ARG A 46 -16.99 7.23 -3.88
C ARG A 46 -16.07 6.11 -4.40
N ALA A 47 -14.78 6.40 -4.53
CA ALA A 47 -13.79 5.38 -4.90
C ALA A 47 -13.70 4.26 -3.85
N MET A 48 -13.72 4.60 -2.56
CA MET A 48 -13.71 3.62 -1.47
C MET A 48 -14.96 2.75 -1.44
N GLU A 49 -16.14 3.30 -1.73
CA GLU A 49 -17.38 2.51 -1.87
C GLU A 49 -17.25 1.47 -2.97
N LEU A 50 -16.81 1.88 -4.17
CA LEU A 50 -16.62 0.97 -5.29
C LEU A 50 -15.56 -0.11 -5.00
N ILE A 51 -14.46 0.27 -4.36
CA ILE A 51 -13.44 -0.68 -3.90
C ILE A 51 -14.07 -1.70 -2.94
N ASN A 52 -14.87 -1.25 -1.98
CA ASN A 52 -15.53 -2.13 -1.01
C ASN A 52 -16.54 -3.07 -1.67
N ASP A 53 -17.24 -2.62 -2.71
CA ASP A 53 -18.19 -3.45 -3.46
C ASP A 53 -17.49 -4.51 -4.33
N LEU A 54 -16.28 -4.21 -4.82
CA LEU A 54 -15.52 -5.06 -5.74
C LEU A 54 -14.55 -6.02 -5.04
N GLU A 55 -13.93 -5.60 -3.93
CA GLU A 55 -12.98 -6.42 -3.18
C GLU A 55 -13.72 -7.42 -2.29
N LYS A 56 -13.25 -8.67 -2.28
CA LYS A 56 -13.92 -9.77 -1.55
C LYS A 56 -13.65 -9.76 -0.04
N GLU A 57 -12.60 -9.06 0.38
CA GLU A 57 -12.07 -9.09 1.74
C GLU A 57 -11.60 -7.69 2.14
N ALA A 58 -11.62 -7.40 3.44
CA ALA A 58 -11.04 -6.17 3.95
C ALA A 58 -9.53 -6.12 3.69
N ARG A 59 -9.01 -4.95 3.31
CA ARG A 59 -7.59 -4.73 2.98
C ARG A 59 -6.60 -5.00 4.12
N GLY A 60 -7.09 -5.07 5.36
CA GLY A 60 -6.24 -5.21 6.54
C GLY A 60 -5.19 -4.10 6.58
N PRO A 61 -3.88 -4.41 6.66
CA PRO A 61 -2.84 -3.39 6.64
C PRO A 61 -2.58 -2.81 5.24
N TYR A 62 -3.03 -3.39 4.14
CA TYR A 62 -2.79 -2.84 2.80
C TYR A 62 -3.46 -1.47 2.63
N ALA A 63 -2.76 -0.51 2.02
CA ALA A 63 -3.22 0.87 1.83
C ALA A 63 -3.51 1.64 3.14
N GLY A 64 -3.06 1.09 4.28
CA GLY A 64 -3.04 1.74 5.59
C GLY A 64 -1.87 2.70 5.77
N ALA A 65 -1.55 3.00 7.02
CA ALA A 65 -0.44 3.87 7.41
C ALA A 65 0.46 3.18 8.44
N VAL A 66 1.77 3.28 8.24
CA VAL A 66 2.80 2.77 9.17
C VAL A 66 3.79 3.88 9.43
N GLY A 67 4.17 4.09 10.69
CA GLY A 67 5.06 5.19 11.04
C GLY A 67 5.12 5.43 12.54
N TYR A 68 5.44 6.65 12.93
CA TYR A 68 5.57 7.04 14.34
C TYR A 68 4.92 8.39 14.64
N LEU A 69 4.57 8.57 15.91
CA LEU A 69 4.20 9.83 16.52
C LEU A 69 5.16 10.05 17.70
N GLY A 70 6.04 11.04 17.58
CA GLY A 70 7.05 11.36 18.58
C GLY A 70 6.53 12.33 19.65
N PHE A 71 7.11 12.26 20.84
CA PHE A 71 6.77 13.17 21.96
C PHE A 71 7.15 14.63 21.71
N HIS A 72 7.99 14.91 20.72
CA HIS A 72 8.46 16.26 20.35
C HIS A 72 7.56 16.93 19.30
N GLY A 73 6.35 16.42 19.08
CA GLY A 73 5.41 17.00 18.10
C GLY A 73 5.75 16.69 16.65
N ASN A 74 6.41 15.56 16.38
CA ASN A 74 6.71 15.10 15.02
C ASN A 74 5.88 13.84 14.71
N MET A 75 5.37 13.75 13.49
CA MET A 75 4.68 12.57 12.99
C MET A 75 5.17 12.28 11.58
N GLU A 76 5.52 11.03 11.33
CA GLU A 76 5.89 10.56 10.00
C GLU A 76 5.16 9.25 9.74
N MET A 77 4.47 9.19 8.60
CA MET A 77 3.67 8.04 8.19
C MET A 77 3.98 7.73 6.73
N CYS A 78 4.15 6.44 6.41
CA CYS A 78 4.19 5.95 5.05
C CYS A 78 2.94 5.10 4.76
N ILE A 79 2.55 5.04 3.49
CA ILE A 79 1.47 4.16 3.04
C ILE A 79 1.99 2.73 3.04
N SER A 80 1.27 1.80 3.66
CA SER A 80 1.61 0.37 3.67
C SER A 80 1.28 -0.30 2.33
N ILE A 81 2.12 0.01 1.34
CA ILE A 81 2.23 -0.66 0.05
C ILE A 81 3.58 -1.36 -0.05
N ARG A 82 3.69 -2.32 -0.97
CA ARG A 82 4.88 -3.20 -1.08
C ARG A 82 5.23 -3.85 0.28
N THR A 83 4.22 -4.20 1.07
CA THR A 83 4.34 -4.77 2.41
C THR A 83 3.88 -6.23 2.38
N ILE A 84 4.58 -7.09 3.12
CA ILE A 84 4.14 -8.46 3.41
C ILE A 84 3.71 -8.47 4.87
N TYR A 85 2.51 -8.96 5.17
CA TYR A 85 2.11 -9.24 6.55
C TYR A 85 1.89 -10.73 6.74
N PHE A 86 2.26 -11.23 7.92
CA PHE A 86 2.12 -12.64 8.29
C PHE A 86 0.99 -12.77 9.31
N PHE A 87 -0.04 -13.55 8.96
CA PHE A 87 -1.20 -13.74 9.81
C PHE A 87 -1.83 -15.11 9.54
N ASN A 88 -2.20 -15.83 10.60
CA ASN A 88 -2.75 -17.19 10.55
C ASN A 88 -1.91 -18.12 9.66
N ASP A 89 -0.61 -18.19 9.94
CA ASP A 89 0.32 -19.09 9.27
C ASP A 89 0.45 -18.86 7.75
N ARG A 90 0.13 -17.65 7.29
CA ARG A 90 0.15 -17.27 5.87
C ARG A 90 0.82 -15.92 5.67
N PHE A 91 1.59 -15.83 4.60
CA PHE A 91 2.04 -14.55 4.05
C PHE A 91 0.95 -13.97 3.18
N HIS A 92 0.61 -12.71 3.42
CA HIS A 92 -0.35 -11.95 2.64
C HIS A 92 0.38 -10.85 1.89
N ILE A 93 0.13 -10.80 0.58
CA ILE A 93 0.66 -9.79 -0.33
C ILE A 93 -0.54 -9.24 -1.08
N GLN A 94 -0.72 -7.92 -1.01
CA GLN A 94 -1.75 -7.24 -1.77
C GLN A 94 -1.11 -6.12 -2.59
N THR A 95 -1.61 -5.95 -3.80
CA THR A 95 -1.11 -5.00 -4.80
C THR A 95 -2.30 -4.46 -5.58
N GLY A 96 -2.10 -3.34 -6.28
CA GLY A 96 -3.16 -2.67 -7.01
C GLY A 96 -2.61 -1.71 -8.04
N ALA A 97 -3.49 -1.27 -8.92
CA ALA A 97 -3.23 -0.29 -9.97
C ALA A 97 -4.29 0.82 -9.94
N GLY A 98 -3.92 2.01 -10.41
CA GLY A 98 -4.83 3.14 -10.49
C GLY A 98 -5.60 3.08 -11.81
N ILE A 99 -6.91 2.91 -11.75
CA ILE A 99 -7.74 2.79 -12.95
C ILE A 99 -8.24 4.17 -13.39
N VAL A 100 -7.97 4.52 -14.64
CA VAL A 100 -8.44 5.72 -15.32
C VAL A 100 -9.22 5.34 -16.59
N SER A 101 -9.85 6.32 -17.24
CA SER A 101 -10.73 6.06 -18.39
C SER A 101 -10.03 5.40 -19.59
N ASP A 102 -8.73 5.61 -19.72
CA ASP A 102 -7.86 5.10 -20.78
C ASP A 102 -7.06 3.85 -20.36
N SER A 103 -7.27 3.35 -19.14
CA SER A 103 -6.66 2.10 -18.66
C SER A 103 -7.07 0.91 -19.52
N LYS A 104 -6.13 0.01 -19.77
CA LYS A 104 -6.38 -1.29 -20.42
C LYS A 104 -6.29 -2.40 -19.38
N PRO A 105 -7.34 -3.24 -19.21
CA PRO A 105 -7.38 -4.25 -18.15
C PRO A 105 -6.12 -5.12 -18.08
N GLU A 106 -5.59 -5.54 -19.23
CA GLU A 106 -4.41 -6.40 -19.32
C GLU A 106 -3.15 -5.70 -18.81
N THR A 107 -2.96 -4.42 -19.15
CA THR A 107 -1.75 -3.69 -18.72
C THR A 107 -1.80 -3.35 -17.23
N GLU A 108 -2.98 -3.04 -16.70
CA GLU A 108 -3.14 -2.79 -15.26
C GLU A 108 -2.89 -4.06 -14.44
N TYR A 109 -3.38 -5.21 -14.92
CA TYR A 109 -3.11 -6.50 -14.29
C TYR A 109 -1.60 -6.80 -14.26
N GLU A 110 -0.91 -6.66 -15.39
CA GLU A 110 0.55 -6.84 -15.45
C GLU A 110 1.31 -5.87 -14.54
N GLU A 111 0.84 -4.63 -14.39
CA GLU A 111 1.42 -3.68 -13.44
C GLU A 111 1.32 -4.18 -12.00
N THR A 112 0.17 -4.76 -11.60
CA THR A 112 0.01 -5.31 -10.25
C THR A 112 0.99 -6.46 -9.99
N LEU A 113 1.18 -7.36 -10.97
CA LEU A 113 2.16 -8.45 -10.92
C LEU A 113 3.60 -7.92 -10.82
N HIS A 114 3.93 -6.88 -11.60
CA HIS A 114 5.23 -6.22 -11.55
C HIS A 114 5.52 -5.61 -10.17
N LYS A 115 4.55 -4.94 -9.56
CA LYS A 115 4.66 -4.40 -8.21
C LYS A 115 4.85 -5.50 -7.15
N ALA A 116 4.21 -6.65 -7.32
CA ALA A 116 4.28 -7.77 -6.38
C ALA A 116 5.50 -8.68 -6.55
N ARG A 117 6.12 -8.72 -7.73
CA ARG A 117 7.23 -9.63 -8.09
C ARG A 117 8.35 -9.66 -7.05
N GLY A 118 8.77 -8.50 -6.57
CA GLY A 118 9.83 -8.38 -5.55
C GLY A 118 9.44 -9.04 -4.22
N LEU A 119 8.18 -8.91 -3.81
CA LEU A 119 7.66 -9.50 -2.57
C LEU A 119 7.56 -11.01 -2.68
N PHE A 120 7.03 -11.53 -3.78
CA PHE A 120 6.98 -12.98 -4.01
C PHE A 120 8.37 -13.60 -4.02
N LYS A 121 9.37 -12.95 -4.64
CA LYS A 121 10.76 -13.40 -4.62
C LYS A 121 11.32 -13.43 -3.18
N ALA A 122 11.01 -12.43 -2.37
CA ALA A 122 11.43 -12.39 -0.96
C ALA A 122 10.82 -13.55 -0.15
N VAL A 123 9.51 -13.78 -0.27
CA VAL A 123 8.82 -14.89 0.39
C VAL A 123 9.37 -16.23 -0.07
N LYS A 124 9.55 -16.44 -1.39
CA LYS A 124 10.12 -17.66 -1.95
C LYS A 124 11.50 -17.96 -1.35
N ARG A 125 12.38 -16.96 -1.27
CA ARG A 125 13.72 -17.11 -0.68
C ARG A 125 13.65 -17.49 0.81
N VAL A 126 12.70 -16.95 1.56
CA VAL A 126 12.51 -17.31 2.98
C VAL A 126 12.02 -18.76 3.11
N ILE A 127 11.10 -19.20 2.25
CA ILE A 127 10.58 -20.57 2.25
C ILE A 127 11.68 -21.56 1.87
N GLU A 128 12.46 -21.29 0.82
CA GLU A 128 13.54 -22.16 0.34
C GLU A 128 14.70 -22.29 1.35
N ASN A 129 15.02 -21.23 2.08
CA ASN A 129 16.10 -21.24 3.08
C ASN A 129 15.71 -21.86 4.44
N ARG A 130 14.45 -22.26 4.65
CA ARG A 130 14.03 -22.93 5.88
C ARG A 130 14.45 -24.40 5.88
N HIS A 131 15.62 -24.68 6.44
CA HIS A 131 16.14 -26.04 6.59
C HIS A 131 15.47 -26.90 7.70
N HIS A 132 14.54 -26.42 8.53
CA HIS A 132 13.93 -27.23 9.61
C HIS A 132 12.42 -26.95 9.85
N LYS A 133 11.62 -28.03 9.67
CA LYS A 133 10.35 -28.45 10.32
C LYS A 133 9.22 -27.42 10.57
N GLN A 134 8.36 -27.19 9.57
CA GLN A 134 6.87 -27.25 9.62
C GLN A 134 6.28 -26.62 8.33
N PRO A 135 5.25 -27.22 7.70
CA PRO A 135 4.72 -26.73 6.42
C PRO A 135 3.75 -25.56 6.61
N LEU A 136 4.15 -24.35 6.22
CA LEU A 136 3.23 -23.21 6.03
C LEU A 136 2.65 -23.30 4.62
N THR A 137 1.49 -23.92 4.51
CA THR A 137 0.78 -24.13 3.24
C THR A 137 0.03 -22.87 2.76
N LYS A 138 0.27 -22.56 1.48
CA LYS A 138 -0.52 -21.73 0.53
C LYS A 138 -0.32 -20.21 0.64
N ILE A 139 0.45 -19.69 -0.32
CA ILE A 139 0.37 -18.31 -0.81
C ILE A 139 -1.05 -18.12 -1.36
N LYS A 140 -1.76 -17.11 -0.88
CA LYS A 140 -3.02 -16.66 -1.47
C LYS A 140 -2.69 -15.43 -2.31
N GLU A 141 -2.78 -15.57 -3.61
CA GLU A 141 -2.78 -14.43 -4.53
C GLU A 141 -4.18 -13.81 -4.42
N GLY A 142 -4.24 -12.57 -3.94
CA GLY A 142 -5.46 -11.79 -3.78
C GLY A 142 -5.43 -10.58 -4.69
#